data_AF-A0A7H0GRZ3-F1
#
_entry.id   AF-A0A7H0GRZ3-F1
#
_cell.length_a   1.000
_cell.length_b   1.000
_cell.length_c   1.000
_cell.angle_alpha   90.00
_cell.angle_beta   90.00
_cell.angle_gamma   90.00
#
_symmetry.space_group_name_H-M   'P 1'
#
loop_
_entity.id
_entity.type
_entity.pdbx_description
1 polymer ?
#
loop_
_entity_poly.entity_id
_entity_poly.type
_entity_poly.pdbx_seq_one_letter_code
_entity_poly.pdbx_strand_id
1 'polypeptide(L)' 'MQLTAFKLLPMGHQAVLLRQGGHFLAERQQDSFSLQLYAFGDFYAEVWRVQDEERILFIHLFQHPAGLAAYLERIRLPEV' A
#
# COMPACT_ATOMS: atom_id res chain seq x y z
N MET A 1 5.61 -13.40 -0.46
CA MET A 1 7.01 -12.95 -0.32
C MET A 1 7.15 -12.30 1.05
N GLN A 2 8.30 -12.45 1.73
CA GLN A 2 8.53 -11.85 3.05
C GLN A 2 8.95 -10.39 2.93
N LEU A 3 8.61 -9.57 3.93
CA LEU A 3 8.94 -8.14 3.99
C LEU A 3 10.43 -7.84 3.75
N THR A 4 11.32 -8.63 4.36
CA THR A 4 12.78 -8.44 4.26
C THR A 4 13.29 -8.55 2.83
N ALA A 5 12.78 -9.53 2.07
CA ALA A 5 13.10 -9.68 0.65
C ALA A 5 12.46 -8.57 -0.20
N PHE A 6 11.22 -8.17 0.10
CA PHE A 6 10.53 -7.11 -0.63
C PHE A 6 11.26 -5.76 -0.51
N LYS A 7 11.74 -5.42 0.69
CA LYS A 7 12.46 -4.16 0.98
C LYS A 7 13.72 -3.95 0.14
N LEU A 8 14.35 -5.03 -0.34
CA LEU A 8 15.58 -4.97 -1.14
C LEU A 8 15.32 -4.66 -2.63
N LEU A 9 14.07 -4.73 -3.07
CA LEU A 9 13.72 -4.48 -4.46
C LEU A 9 13.71 -2.98 -4.77
N PRO A 10 14.07 -2.56 -6.00
CA PRO A 10 13.86 -1.19 -6.45
C PRO A 10 12.39 -0.79 -6.36
N MET A 11 12.10 0.47 -6.03
CA MET A 11 10.73 0.97 -5.82
C MET A 11 9.80 0.70 -7.02
N GLY A 12 10.31 0.82 -8.26
CA GLY A 12 9.53 0.48 -9.45
C GLY A 12 9.11 -0.99 -9.50
N HIS A 13 10.01 -1.91 -9.12
CA HIS A 13 9.69 -3.35 -9.03
C HIS A 13 8.73 -3.64 -7.88
N GLN A 14 8.92 -3.01 -6.73
CA GLN A 14 7.99 -3.11 -5.60
C GLN A 14 6.57 -2.73 -6.04
N ALA A 15 6.41 -1.62 -6.73
CA ALA A 15 5.11 -1.14 -7.21
C ALA A 15 4.45 -2.10 -8.21
N VAL A 16 5.24 -2.66 -9.14
CA VAL A 16 4.75 -3.64 -10.12
C VAL A 16 4.26 -4.89 -9.39
N LEU A 17 5.02 -5.41 -8.44
CA LEU A 17 4.64 -6.60 -7.67
C LEU A 17 3.38 -6.37 -6.83
N LEU A 18 3.25 -5.20 -6.19
CA LEU A 18 2.04 -4.86 -5.45
C LEU A 18 0.82 -4.74 -6.38
N ARG A 19 0.98 -4.15 -7.56
CA ARG A 19 -0.12 -4.03 -8.54
C ARG A 19 -0.54 -5.38 -9.11
N GLN A 20 0.40 -6.31 -9.30
CA GLN A 20 0.13 -7.61 -9.93
C GLN A 20 -0.29 -8.70 -8.93
N GLY A 21 0.24 -8.67 -7.71
CA GLY A 21 0.02 -9.73 -6.71
C GLY A 21 -0.37 -9.25 -5.32
N GLY A 22 -0.41 -7.93 -5.08
CA GLY A 22 -0.94 -7.35 -3.85
C GLY A 22 -2.46 -7.45 -3.78
N HIS A 23 -2.98 -7.75 -2.61
CA HIS A 23 -4.41 -7.64 -2.35
C HIS A 23 -4.73 -6.18 -2.01
N PHE A 24 -5.38 -5.48 -2.93
CA PHE A 24 -5.80 -4.10 -2.70
C PHE A 24 -6.84 -4.03 -1.58
N LEU A 25 -6.61 -3.19 -0.58
CA LEU A 25 -7.47 -3.04 0.58
C LEU A 25 -8.28 -1.75 0.53
N ALA A 26 -7.61 -0.63 0.24
CA ALA A 26 -8.23 0.69 0.27
C ALA A 26 -7.43 1.71 -0.52
N GLU A 27 -8.10 2.77 -0.96
CA GLU A 27 -7.46 3.98 -1.48
C GLU A 27 -7.93 5.18 -0.68
N ARG A 28 -7.01 6.12 -0.47
CA ARG A 28 -7.29 7.44 0.08
C ARG A 28 -6.68 8.50 -0.82
N GLN A 29 -7.50 9.46 -1.18
CA GLN A 29 -7.03 10.72 -1.76
C GLN A 29 -6.81 11.72 -0.63
N GLN A 30 -5.71 12.46 -0.71
CA GLN A 30 -5.40 13.56 0.17
C GLN A 30 -4.69 14.64 -0.65
N ASP A 31 -5.33 15.81 -0.78
CA ASP A 31 -4.85 16.91 -1.61
C ASP A 31 -4.46 16.40 -3.01
N SER A 32 -3.22 16.66 -3.45
CA SER A 32 -2.67 16.20 -4.73
C SER A 32 -2.03 14.82 -4.67
N PHE A 33 -2.38 13.98 -3.68
CA PHE A 33 -1.81 12.65 -3.52
C PHE A 33 -2.90 11.56 -3.51
N SER A 34 -2.54 10.40 -4.05
CA SER A 34 -3.30 9.16 -3.90
C SER A 34 -2.46 8.13 -3.15
N LEU A 35 -3.07 7.54 -2.14
CA LEU A 35 -2.48 6.54 -1.27
C LEU A 35 -3.23 5.24 -1.48
N GLN A 36 -2.54 4.20 -1.90
CA GLN A 36 -3.12 2.88 -2.13
C GLN A 36 -2.55 1.88 -1.14
N LEU A 37 -3.41 1.23 -0.38
CA LEU A 37 -3.06 0.25 0.62
C LEU A 37 -3.25 -1.17 0.06
N TYR A 38 -2.23 -1.99 0.23
CA TYR A 38 -2.19 -3.39 -0.19
C TYR A 38 -1.80 -4.29 0.99
N ALA A 39 -2.40 -5.47 1.09
CA ALA A 39 -1.85 -6.60 1.82
C ALA A 39 -1.00 -7.46 0.89
N PHE A 40 0.19 -7.88 1.33
CA PHE A 40 1.06 -8.76 0.54
C PHE A 40 1.84 -9.72 1.43
N GLY A 41 1.35 -10.96 1.55
CA GLY A 41 1.95 -11.95 2.43
C GLY A 41 1.78 -11.57 3.91
N ASP A 42 2.88 -11.28 4.60
CA ASP A 42 2.94 -11.02 6.03
C ASP A 42 3.08 -9.52 6.39
N PHE A 43 2.84 -8.63 5.43
CA PHE A 43 2.94 -7.19 5.62
C PHE A 43 1.93 -6.40 4.78
N TYR A 44 1.82 -5.12 5.10
CA TYR A 44 1.06 -4.14 4.35
C TYR A 44 2.00 -3.16 3.63
N ALA A 45 1.58 -2.72 2.46
CA ALA A 45 2.27 -1.73 1.67
C ALA A 45 1.33 -0.58 1.33
N GLU A 46 1.77 0.63 1.62
CA GLU A 46 1.08 1.86 1.29
C GLU A 46 1.90 2.58 0.21
N VAL A 47 1.31 2.67 -0.98
CA VAL A 47 1.94 3.31 -2.15
C VAL A 47 1.44 4.73 -2.27
N TRP A 48 2.35 5.68 -2.20
CA TRP A 48 2.05 7.11 -2.33
C TRP A 48 2.35 7.59 -3.74
N ARG A 49 1.38 8.23 -4.37
CA ARG A 49 1.50 8.79 -5.72
C ARG A 49 1.01 10.23 -5.74
N VAL A 50 1.54 11.00 -6.68
CA VAL A 50 0.98 12.31 -7.02
C VAL A 50 -0.26 12.08 -7.90
N GLN A 51 -1.33 12.82 -7.68
CA GLN A 51 -2.50 12.80 -8.56
C GLN A 51 -2.12 13.36 -9.92
N ASP A 52 -2.68 12.80 -10.98
CA ASP A 52 -2.41 13.16 -12.39
C ASP A 52 -0.98 12.89 -12.90
N GLU A 53 -0.07 12.43 -12.03
CA GLU A 53 1.22 11.87 -12.41
C GLU A 53 1.27 10.38 -12.05
N GLU A 54 1.71 9.50 -12.96
CA GLU A 54 1.97 8.09 -12.63
C GLU A 54 3.18 7.91 -11.69
N ARG A 55 3.68 8.99 -11.09
CA ARG A 55 4.89 9.02 -10.29
C ARG A 55 4.63 8.54 -8.87
N ILE A 56 5.36 7.50 -8.49
CA ILE A 56 5.42 7.01 -7.11
C ILE A 56 6.44 7.85 -6.34
N LEU A 57 6.02 8.36 -5.19
CA LEU A 57 6.87 9.13 -4.29
C LEU A 57 7.65 8.20 -3.37
N PHE A 58 6.94 7.31 -2.68
CA PHE A 58 7.52 6.28 -1.83
C PHE A 58 6.53 5.15 -1.58
N ILE A 59 7.04 4.04 -1.05
CA ILE A 59 6.26 2.89 -0.60
C ILE A 59 6.57 2.68 0.87
N HIS A 60 5.57 2.88 1.72
CA HIS A 60 5.69 2.64 3.15
C HIS A 60 5.26 1.20 3.48
N LEU A 61 6.13 0.46 4.16
CA LEU A 61 5.94 -0.95 4.45
C LEU A 61 5.87 -1.17 5.96
N PHE A 62 4.82 -1.84 6.42
CA PHE A 62 4.61 -2.07 7.85
C PHE A 62 3.88 -3.38 8.12
N GLN A 63 4.08 -3.93 9.31
CA GLN A 63 3.41 -5.16 9.76
C GLN A 63 2.42 -4.89 10.89
N HIS A 64 2.53 -3.73 11.55
CA HIS A 64 1.70 -3.40 12.71
C HIS A 64 0.39 -2.72 12.30
N PRO A 65 -0.74 -3.06 12.96
CA PRO A 65 -2.05 -2.45 12.70
C PRO A 65 -2.07 -0.93 12.93
N ALA A 66 -1.10 -0.38 13.66
CA ALA A 66 -0.98 1.08 13.86
C ALA A 66 -0.91 1.85 12.54
N GLY A 67 -0.28 1.28 11.50
CA GLY A 67 -0.24 1.89 10.15
C GLY A 67 -1.59 1.82 9.41
N LEU A 68 -2.52 0.98 9.87
CA LEU A 68 -3.87 0.86 9.32
C LEU A 68 -4.84 1.88 9.91
N ALA A 69 -4.51 2.55 11.01
CA ALA A 69 -5.43 3.44 11.73
C ALA A 69 -6.09 4.49 10.83
N ALA A 70 -5.32 5.07 9.90
CA ALA A 70 -5.81 6.03 8.92
C ALA A 70 -6.77 5.45 7.85
N TYR A 71 -6.84 4.13 7.76
CA TYR A 71 -7.69 3.37 6.84
C TYR A 71 -8.84 2.64 7.55
N LEU A 72 -8.77 2.42 8.86
CA LEU A 72 -9.76 1.63 9.60
C LEU A 72 -11.18 2.18 9.45
N GLU A 73 -11.35 3.51 9.39
CA GLU A 73 -12.67 4.13 9.14
C GLU A 73 -13.22 3.86 7.73
N ARG A 74 -12.36 3.47 6.78
CA ARG A 74 -12.70 3.25 5.36
C ARG A 74 -12.69 1.79 4.96
N ILE A 75 -12.04 0.92 5.73
CA ILE A 75 -12.06 -0.53 5.52
C ILE A 75 -13.38 -1.06 6.07
N ARG A 76 -14.37 -1.27 5.18
CA ARG A 76 -15.55 -2.06 5.54
C ARG A 76 -15.18 -3.54 5.52
N LEU A 77 -15.00 -4.10 6.71
CA LEU A 77 -14.99 -5.56 6.87
C LEU A 77 -16.40 -6.06 6.57
N PRO A 78 -16.56 -7.13 5.77
CA PRO A 78 -17.87 -7.75 5.60
C PRO A 78 -18.38 -8.22 6.96
N GLU A 79 -19.61 -7.83 7.32
CA GLU A 79 -20.31 -8.37 8.49
C GLU A 79 -20.46 -9.89 8.31
N VAL A 80 -19.98 -10.65 9.29
CA VAL A 80 -20.07 -12.11 9.35
C VAL A 80 -21.39 -12.53 9.98
#